data_AF-A0A3C1MYN7-F1
#
_entry.id   AF-A0A3C1MYN7-F1
#
_cell.length_a   1.000
_cell.length_b   1.000
_cell.length_c   1.000
_cell.angle_alpha   90.00
_cell.angle_beta   90.00
_cell.angle_gamma   90.00
#
_symmetry.space_group_name_H-M   'P 1'
#
loop_
_entity.id
_entity.type
_entity.pdbx_description
1 polymer ?
#
loop_
_entity_poly.entity_id
_entity_poly.type
_entity_poly.pdbx_seq_one_letter_code
_entity_poly.pdbx_strand_id
1 'polypeptide(L)' 'QPTGVPGRRQMPNFHFTQNQLDDLVAYLQWLSNIDTNNWPPNIQG' A
#
# COMPACT_ATOMS: atom_id res chain seq x y z
N GLN A 1 12.91 1.23 -4.89
CA GLN A 1 13.16 2.47 -5.68
C GLN A 1 12.85 2.17 -7.15
N PRO A 2 12.38 3.12 -7.99
CA PRO A 2 11.88 2.86 -9.34
C PRO A 2 12.81 1.97 -10.15
N THR A 3 12.24 0.96 -10.78
CA THR A 3 12.97 -0.07 -11.55
C THR A 3 13.57 0.48 -12.85
N GLY A 4 13.19 1.70 -13.28
CA GLY A 4 13.71 2.36 -14.47
C GLY A 4 13.30 1.71 -15.79
N VAL A 5 12.47 0.67 -15.75
CA VAL A 5 12.01 -0.08 -16.92
C VAL A 5 11.03 0.76 -17.75
N PRO A 6 11.30 1.00 -19.05
CA PRO A 6 10.39 1.73 -19.93
C PRO A 6 9.00 1.11 -19.96
N GLY A 7 7.96 1.93 -19.85
CA GLY A 7 6.56 1.52 -19.97
C GLY A 7 5.90 0.93 -18.71
N ARG A 8 6.63 0.70 -17.61
CA ARG A 8 6.04 0.25 -16.34
C ARG A 8 5.66 1.44 -15.45
N ARG A 9 4.48 1.38 -14.81
CA ARG A 9 4.09 2.30 -13.73
C ARG A 9 5.16 2.25 -12.63
N GLN A 10 5.63 3.43 -12.20
CA GLN A 10 6.65 3.55 -11.17
C GLN A 10 6.04 4.20 -9.93
N MET A 11 6.34 3.63 -8.76
CA MET A 11 6.07 4.27 -7.49
C MET A 11 7.30 5.13 -7.11
N PRO A 12 7.13 6.43 -6.83
CA PRO A 12 8.26 7.29 -6.47
C PRO A 12 8.82 6.90 -5.10
N ASN A 13 10.07 7.32 -4.85
CA ASN A 13 10.65 7.22 -3.52
C ASN A 13 10.20 8.43 -2.70
N PHE A 14 9.39 8.20 -1.68
CA PHE A 14 8.88 9.26 -0.80
C PHE A 14 9.82 9.60 0.36
N HIS A 15 10.93 8.86 0.52
CA HIS A 15 11.93 9.08 1.57
C HIS A 15 11.35 9.06 3.00
N PHE A 16 10.43 8.14 3.27
CA PHE A 16 9.85 7.97 4.60
C PHE A 16 10.90 7.53 5.62
N THR A 17 10.76 8.03 6.85
CA THR A 17 11.49 7.48 8.00
C THR A 17 10.90 6.12 8.39
N GLN A 18 11.65 5.32 9.18
CA GLN A 18 11.15 4.02 9.63
C GLN A 18 9.81 4.14 10.36
N ASN A 19 9.68 5.12 11.25
CA ASN A 19 8.44 5.35 12.00
C ASN A 19 7.26 5.66 11.06
N GLN A 20 7.47 6.47 10.02
CA GLN A 20 6.41 6.77 9.05
C GLN A 20 6.00 5.53 8.24
N LEU A 21 6.93 4.62 7.95
CA LEU A 21 6.59 3.34 7.31
C LEU A 21 5.77 2.45 8.24
N ASP A 22 6.15 2.37 9.52
CA ASP A 22 5.44 1.58 10.52
C ASP A 22 4.00 2.12 10.71
N ASP A 23 3.83 3.45 10.77
CA ASP A 23 2.52 4.10 10.85
C ASP A 23 1.65 3.82 9.61
N LEU A 24 2.24 3.86 8.40
CA LEU A 24 1.52 3.54 7.16
C LEU A 24 1.08 2.08 7.11
N VAL A 25 1.94 1.15 7.55
CA VAL A 25 1.62 -0.28 7.63
C VAL A 25 0.47 -0.50 8.62
N ALA A 26 0.54 0.12 9.80
CA ALA A 26 -0.51 0.02 10.81
C ALA A 26 -1.85 0.57 10.29
N TYR A 27 -1.83 1.71 9.59
CA TYR A 27 -3.03 2.30 9.00
C TYR A 27 -3.68 1.38 7.94
N LEU A 28 -2.89 0.82 7.02
CA LEU A 28 -3.40 -0.07 5.97
C LEU A 28 -3.93 -1.39 6.55
N GLN A 29 -3.28 -1.93 7.60
CA GLN A 29 -3.79 -3.11 8.31
C GLN A 29 -5.10 -2.83 9.04
N TRP A 30 -5.24 -1.65 9.63
CA TRP A 30 -6.51 -1.24 10.24
C TRP A 30 -7.62 -1.16 9.19
N LEU A 31 -7.37 -0.55 8.03
CA LEU A 31 -8.33 -0.47 6.92
C LEU A 31 -8.79 -1.84 6.43
N SER A 32 -7.87 -2.82 6.32
CA SER A 32 -8.23 -4.16 5.84
C SER A 32 -9.14 -4.94 6.80
N ASN A 33 -9.20 -4.53 8.07
CA ASN A 33 -10.03 -5.17 9.10
C ASN A 33 -11.41 -4.52 9.25
N ILE A 34 -11.70 -3.44 8.52
CA ILE A 34 -13.02 -2.82 8.54
C ILE A 34 -14.03 -3.74 7.86
N ASP A 35 -15.18 -3.95 8.49
CA ASP A 35 -16.31 -4.63 7.85
C ASP A 35 -16.85 -3.74 6.72
N THR A 36 -16.49 -4.10 5.48
CA THR A 36 -16.91 -3.42 4.27
C THR A 36 -17.99 -4.21 3.53
N ASN A 37 -18.79 -5.03 4.24
CA ASN A 37 -19.88 -5.84 3.72
C ASN A 37 -19.42 -6.82 2.62
N ASN A 38 -18.45 -7.68 2.94
CA ASN A 38 -17.86 -8.68 2.04
C ASN A 38 -17.20 -8.09 0.77
N TRP A 39 -16.77 -6.84 0.85
CA TRP A 39 -15.89 -6.24 -0.14
C TRP A 39 -14.42 -6.39 0.32
N PRO A 40 -13.44 -6.55 -0.58
CA PRO A 40 -13.58 -6.83 -2.02
C PRO A 40 -14.05 -8.28 -2.28
N PRO A 41 -14.67 -8.53 -3.46
CA PRO A 41 -15.20 -9.85 -3.81
C PRO A 41 -14.13 -10.94 -3.96
N ASN A 42 -12.84 -10.58 -4.03
CA ASN A 42 -11.69 -11.49 -4.08
C ASN A 42 -10.41 -10.80 -3.58
N ILE A 43 -9.33 -11.57 -3.41
CA ILE A 43 -8.03 -11.08 -2.88
C ILE A 43 -7.26 -10.15 -3.84
N GLN A 44 -7.73 -9.96 -5.08
CA GLN A 44 -7.10 -9.07 -6.05
C GLN A 44 -7.59 -7.62 -5.91
N GLY A 45 -8.51 -7.36 -4.97
CA GLY A 45 -8.96 -6.02 -4.57
C GLY A 45 -7.90 -5.24 -3.84
#